data_AF-A0A2E5Y2U4-F1
#
_entry.id   AF-A0A2E5Y2U4-F1
#
_cell.length_a   1.000
_cell.length_b   1.000
_cell.length_c   1.000
_cell.angle_alpha   90.00
_cell.angle_beta   90.00
_cell.angle_gamma   90.00
#
_symmetry.space_group_name_H-M   'P 1'
#
loop_
_entity.id
_entity.type
_entity.pdbx_description
1 polymer ?
#
loop_
_entity_poly.entity_id
_entity_poly.type
_entity_poly.pdbx_seq_one_letter_code
_entity_poly.pdbx_strand_id
1 'polypeptide(L)'
;MDPRFVLAYAVRKSAATSVMNSGSILMVQHPERGWEFPGGHIEDGETPEQALHREMKEEVGGIGELIAWNKTYYPNGWVGFVVVDDEELPFNERSWTVSDDHVSIVQWFTKLPDFTHWDVQEVVDLSAWVDSIESGHE
;
A
#
# COMPACT_ATOMS: atom_id res chain seq x y z
N MET A 1 -5.89 -17.00 12.30
CA MET A 1 -7.00 -16.05 12.50
C MET A 1 -7.09 -15.25 11.24
N ASP A 2 -8.31 -15.09 10.71
CA ASP A 2 -8.55 -14.24 9.56
C ASP A 2 -8.39 -12.76 9.97
N PRO A 3 -7.80 -11.93 9.09
CA PRO A 3 -7.69 -10.51 9.34
C PRO A 3 -9.07 -9.85 9.37
N ARG A 4 -9.15 -8.68 10.01
CA ARG A 4 -10.30 -7.77 9.96
C ARG A 4 -10.12 -6.68 8.92
N PHE A 5 -8.87 -6.37 8.57
CA PHE A 5 -8.52 -5.33 7.61
C PHE A 5 -7.26 -5.72 6.83
N VAL A 6 -7.10 -5.10 5.66
CA VAL A 6 -5.94 -5.28 4.78
C VAL A 6 -5.37 -3.93 4.37
N LEU A 7 -4.06 -3.90 4.16
CA LEU A 7 -3.33 -2.72 3.70
C LEU A 7 -2.43 -3.09 2.53
N ALA A 8 -2.31 -2.20 1.55
CA ALA A 8 -1.43 -2.37 0.41
C ALA A 8 -0.13 -1.58 0.61
N TYR A 9 0.97 -2.29 0.77
CA TYR A 9 2.31 -1.75 0.55
C TYR A 9 2.58 -1.82 -0.96
N ALA A 10 2.23 -0.76 -1.69
CA ALA A 10 2.32 -0.74 -3.15
C ALA A 10 3.57 -0.01 -3.66
N VAL A 11 4.27 -0.64 -4.59
CA VAL A 11 5.50 -0.12 -5.22
C VAL A 11 5.46 -0.24 -6.73
N ARG A 12 6.32 0.53 -7.40
CA ARG A 12 6.44 0.53 -8.86
C ARG A 12 7.26 -0.67 -9.34
N LYS A 13 6.76 -1.36 -10.36
CA LYS A 13 7.43 -2.48 -11.03
C LYS A 13 8.78 -2.11 -11.64
N SER A 14 8.91 -0.90 -12.20
CA SER A 14 10.15 -0.45 -12.85
C SER A 14 11.19 0.14 -11.89
N ALA A 15 10.91 0.19 -10.58
CA ALA A 15 11.75 0.85 -9.58
C ALA A 15 12.25 -0.12 -8.49
N ALA A 16 13.09 0.39 -7.59
CA ALA A 16 13.44 -0.35 -6.37
C ALA A 16 12.19 -0.59 -5.51
N THR A 17 12.20 -1.71 -4.80
CA THR A 17 11.03 -2.27 -4.12
C THR A 17 10.72 -1.66 -2.76
N SER A 18 11.52 -0.71 -2.29
CA SER A 18 11.21 0.04 -1.08
C SER A 18 11.74 1.46 -1.13
N VAL A 19 11.06 2.36 -0.41
CA VAL A 19 11.46 3.76 -0.27
C VAL A 19 12.85 3.91 0.40
N MET A 20 13.29 2.89 1.15
CA MET A 20 14.61 2.85 1.77
C MET A 20 15.74 2.62 0.76
N ASN A 21 15.44 2.00 -0.39
CA ASN A 21 16.39 1.70 -1.46
C ASN A 21 16.19 2.59 -2.69
N SER A 22 15.82 3.86 -2.48
CA SER A 22 15.52 4.84 -3.55
C SER A 22 14.30 4.49 -4.41
N GLY A 23 13.47 3.55 -3.96
CA GLY A 23 12.18 3.26 -4.54
C GLY A 23 11.13 4.30 -4.18
N SER A 24 9.88 3.97 -4.47
CA SER A 24 8.73 4.81 -4.11
C SER A 24 7.62 3.95 -3.55
N ILE A 25 6.89 4.53 -2.60
CA ILE A 25 5.72 3.91 -1.99
C ILE A 25 4.46 4.70 -2.31
N LEU A 26 3.36 4.00 -2.58
CA LEU A 26 2.07 4.61 -2.86
C LEU A 26 1.31 4.85 -1.55
N MET A 27 0.81 6.06 -1.37
CA MET A 27 -0.01 6.42 -0.21
C MET A 27 -1.24 7.21 -0.64
N VAL A 28 -2.27 7.12 0.18
CA VAL A 28 -3.54 7.85 0.01
C VAL A 28 -3.67 8.89 1.13
N GLN A 29 -4.27 10.03 0.82
CA GLN A 29 -4.52 11.10 1.78
C GLN A 29 -5.99 11.09 2.19
N HIS A 30 -6.24 10.71 3.44
CA HIS A 30 -7.53 10.88 4.08
C HIS A 30 -7.65 12.32 4.62
N PRO A 31 -8.77 13.02 4.38
CA PRO A 31 -8.92 14.45 4.70
C PRO A 31 -8.70 14.76 6.20
N GLU A 32 -9.06 13.84 7.10
CA GLU A 32 -8.91 14.02 8.55
C GLU A 32 -7.68 13.34 9.15
N ARG A 33 -7.18 12.26 8.53
CA ARG A 33 -6.15 11.38 9.13
C ARG A 33 -4.76 11.59 8.54
N GLY A 34 -4.68 12.25 7.38
CA GLY A 34 -3.42 12.49 6.67
C GLY A 34 -3.07 11.33 5.75
N TRP A 35 -1.75 11.12 5.57
CA TRP A 35 -1.24 10.09 4.66
C TRP A 35 -1.25 8.71 5.32
N GLU A 36 -1.83 7.74 4.62
CA GLU A 36 -1.92 6.35 5.05
C GLU A 36 -1.69 5.38 3.86
N PHE A 37 -1.46 4.11 4.20
CA PHE A 37 -1.45 3.05 3.19
C PHE A 37 -2.88 2.86 2.63
N PRO A 38 -3.04 2.63 1.32
CA PRO A 38 -4.33 2.23 0.79
C PRO A 38 -4.79 0.93 1.43
N GLY A 39 -6.08 0.83 1.76
CA GLY A 39 -6.66 -0.35 2.37
C GLY A 39 -7.76 -0.04 3.38
N GLY A 40 -8.44 -1.10 3.81
CA GLY A 40 -9.62 -0.97 4.65
C GLY A 40 -10.09 -2.29 5.23
N HIS A 41 -11.33 -2.27 5.72
CA HIS A 41 -11.94 -3.42 6.38
C HIS A 41 -12.39 -4.47 5.38
N ILE A 42 -12.29 -5.73 5.78
CA ILE A 42 -12.80 -6.85 4.99
C ILE A 42 -14.30 -6.95 5.22
N GLU A 43 -15.10 -6.96 4.15
CA GLU A 43 -16.54 -7.13 4.24
C GLU A 43 -16.96 -8.60 4.39
N ASP A 44 -18.21 -8.83 4.80
CA ASP A 44 -18.72 -10.18 5.00
C ASP A 44 -18.73 -10.98 3.69
N GLY A 45 -18.04 -12.12 3.69
CA GLY A 45 -17.90 -12.98 2.52
C GLY A 45 -16.76 -12.63 1.57
N GLU A 46 -15.98 -11.58 1.85
CA GLU A 46 -14.76 -11.26 1.09
C GLU A 46 -13.54 -12.04 1.61
N THR A 47 -12.66 -12.46 0.69
CA THR A 47 -11.30 -12.87 1.05
C THR A 47 -10.42 -11.63 1.28
N PRO A 48 -9.31 -11.75 2.04
CA PRO A 48 -8.38 -10.63 2.23
C PRO A 48 -7.84 -10.05 0.92
N GLU A 49 -7.62 -10.90 -0.09
CA GLU A 49 -7.19 -10.47 -1.43
C GLU A 49 -8.29 -9.72 -2.19
N GLN A 50 -9.54 -10.18 -2.08
CA GLN A 50 -10.68 -9.47 -2.67
C GLN A 50 -10.84 -8.08 -2.05
N ALA A 51 -10.80 -7.98 -0.73
CA ALA A 51 -10.85 -6.71 -0.02
C ALA A 51 -9.69 -5.80 -0.45
N LEU A 52 -8.45 -6.31 -0.54
CA LEU A 52 -7.29 -5.52 -0.94
C LEU A 52 -7.45 -4.93 -2.36
N HIS A 53 -7.87 -5.74 -3.33
CA HIS A 53 -8.09 -5.28 -4.69
C HIS A 53 -9.28 -4.32 -4.78
N ARG A 54 -10.33 -4.53 -4.00
CA ARG A 54 -11.48 -3.63 -3.93
C ARG A 54 -11.05 -2.25 -3.42
N GLU A 55 -10.40 -2.20 -2.26
CA GLU A 55 -9.91 -0.95 -1.65
C GLU A 55 -8.93 -0.23 -2.58
N MET A 56 -7.94 -0.93 -3.17
CA MET A 56 -7.06 -0.30 -4.15
C MET A 56 -7.83 0.27 -5.34
N LYS A 57 -8.83 -0.44 -5.87
CA LYS A 57 -9.61 0.07 -6.98
C LYS A 57 -10.40 1.32 -6.61
N GLU A 58 -10.96 1.39 -5.40
CA GLU A 58 -11.75 2.52 -4.90
C GLU A 58 -10.86 3.73 -4.56
N GLU A 59 -9.83 3.51 -3.75
CA GLU A 59 -8.98 4.57 -3.19
C GLU A 59 -7.84 5.01 -4.11
N VAL A 60 -7.37 4.10 -4.97
CA VAL A 60 -6.21 4.31 -5.84
C VAL A 60 -6.62 4.40 -7.31
N GLY A 61 -7.73 3.77 -7.72
CA GLY A 61 -8.19 3.77 -9.10
C GLY A 61 -7.55 2.69 -9.98
N GLY A 62 -6.84 1.73 -9.38
CA GLY A 62 -6.17 0.63 -10.08
C GLY A 62 -5.83 -0.53 -9.15
N ILE A 63 -5.43 -1.67 -9.71
CA ILE A 63 -4.97 -2.83 -8.95
C ILE A 63 -3.52 -3.17 -9.34
N GLY A 64 -2.80 -3.85 -8.46
CA GLY A 64 -1.49 -4.40 -8.75
C GLY A 64 -1.43 -5.90 -8.56
N GLU A 65 -0.25 -6.47 -8.82
CA GLU A 65 0.05 -7.87 -8.53
C GLU A 65 0.41 -8.01 -7.04
N LEU A 66 -0.34 -8.84 -6.33
CA LEU A 66 -0.02 -9.20 -4.95
C LEU A 66 1.10 -10.24 -4.93
N ILE A 67 2.24 -9.87 -4.35
CA ILE A 67 3.45 -10.69 -4.28
C ILE A 67 3.48 -11.53 -3.00
N ALA A 68 3.20 -10.92 -1.85
CA ALA A 68 3.28 -11.59 -0.55
C ALA A 68 2.38 -10.96 0.50
N TRP A 69 2.09 -11.71 1.57
CA TRP A 69 1.36 -11.22 2.75
C TRP A 69 2.26 -11.16 3.98
N ASN A 70 2.31 -10.02 4.65
CA ASN A 70 2.74 -9.93 6.04
C ASN A 70 1.51 -10.10 6.95
N LYS A 71 1.43 -11.24 7.63
CA LYS A 71 0.27 -11.63 8.47
C LYS A 71 0.49 -11.39 9.96
N THR A 72 1.68 -10.92 10.33
CA THR A 72 2.13 -10.85 11.72
C THR A 72 2.38 -9.43 12.20
N TYR A 73 2.50 -8.47 11.28
CA TYR A 73 2.82 -7.09 11.62
C TYR A 73 1.71 -6.43 12.43
N TYR A 74 0.47 -6.48 11.94
CA TYR A 74 -0.68 -5.91 12.64
C TYR A 74 -1.54 -7.00 13.30
N PRO A 75 -1.94 -6.81 14.58
CA PRO A 75 -2.89 -7.72 15.21
C PRO A 75 -4.25 -7.62 14.50
N ASN A 76 -4.66 -8.71 13.84
CA ASN A 76 -5.84 -8.79 12.99
C ASN A 76 -5.77 -7.96 11.69
N GLY A 77 -4.59 -7.55 11.26
CA GLY A 77 -4.40 -6.84 9.99
C GLY A 77 -3.34 -7.50 9.14
N TRP A 78 -3.58 -7.63 7.84
CA TRP A 78 -2.58 -8.15 6.89
C TRP A 78 -2.09 -7.05 5.97
N VAL A 79 -0.78 -7.02 5.71
CA VAL A 79 -0.17 -6.10 4.74
C VAL A 79 0.19 -6.89 3.50
N GLY A 80 -0.40 -6.53 2.37
CA GLY A 80 -0.06 -7.08 1.06
C GLY A 80 1.09 -6.31 0.45
N PHE A 81 2.17 -6.99 0.07
CA PHE A 81 3.18 -6.42 -0.81
C PHE A 81 2.64 -6.46 -2.24
N VAL A 82 2.41 -5.29 -2.83
CA VAL A 82 1.79 -5.14 -4.15
C VAL A 82 2.76 -4.46 -5.10
N VAL A 83 2.91 -5.00 -6.30
CA VAL A 83 3.67 -4.41 -7.39
C VAL A 83 2.70 -3.93 -8.47
N VAL A 84 2.74 -2.63 -8.79
CA VAL A 84 1.90 -2.04 -9.83
C VAL A 84 2.71 -1.75 -11.08
N ASP A 85 2.08 -1.89 -12.25
CA ASP A 85 2.69 -1.51 -13.52
C ASP A 85 2.64 0.02 -13.66
N ASP A 86 3.80 0.67 -13.51
CA ASP A 86 3.90 2.13 -13.50
C ASP A 86 3.98 2.76 -14.90
N GLU A 87 3.78 1.98 -15.96
CA GLU A 87 3.58 2.47 -17.32
C GLU A 87 2.10 2.72 -17.63
N GLU A 88 1.18 2.17 -16.83
CA GLU A 88 -0.27 2.28 -17.00
C GLU A 88 -0.89 3.38 -16.11
N LEU A 89 -2.02 3.94 -16.55
CA LEU A 89 -2.80 4.89 -15.75
C LEU A 89 -3.50 4.15 -14.59
N PRO A 90 -3.61 4.75 -13.40
CA PRO A 90 -3.08 6.07 -13.02
C PRO A 90 -1.63 6.03 -12.50
N PHE A 91 -0.99 4.86 -12.45
CA PHE A 91 0.30 4.65 -11.78
C PHE A 91 1.48 5.35 -12.44
N ASN A 92 1.38 5.68 -13.74
CA ASN A 92 2.38 6.48 -14.46
C ASN A 92 2.45 7.94 -13.99
N GLU A 93 1.40 8.44 -13.34
CA GLU A 93 1.38 9.78 -12.75
C GLU A 93 2.14 9.82 -11.42
N ARG A 94 2.63 11.01 -11.05
CA ARG A 94 3.27 11.21 -9.73
C ARG A 94 2.25 11.27 -8.60
N SER A 95 1.08 11.84 -8.89
CA SER A 95 -0.05 11.97 -7.97
C SER A 95 -1.32 12.25 -8.75
N TRP A 96 -2.45 11.78 -8.25
CA TRP A 96 -3.77 11.96 -8.86
C TRP A 96 -4.85 12.03 -7.78
N THR A 97 -6.06 12.38 -8.20
CA THR A 97 -7.24 12.40 -7.34
C THR A 97 -8.18 11.28 -7.75
N VAL A 98 -8.82 10.64 -6.78
CA VAL A 98 -9.89 9.67 -7.04
C VAL A 98 -11.24 10.28 -6.65
N SER A 99 -12.31 9.80 -7.27
CA SER A 99 -13.66 10.19 -6.91
C SER A 99 -14.17 9.29 -5.79
N ASP A 100 -13.55 9.39 -4.61
CA ASP A 100 -13.93 8.65 -3.41
C ASP A 100 -14.21 9.64 -2.26
N ASP A 101 -15.16 9.31 -1.38
CA ASP A 101 -15.54 10.19 -0.26
C ASP A 101 -14.47 10.18 0.86
N HIS A 102 -13.65 9.12 0.92
CA HIS A 102 -12.64 8.92 1.97
C HIS A 102 -11.22 9.31 1.53
N VAL A 103 -10.94 9.43 0.23
CA VAL A 103 -9.60 9.75 -0.29
C VAL A 103 -9.62 11.01 -1.14
N SER A 104 -8.79 11.98 -0.75
CA SER A 104 -8.65 13.23 -1.51
C SER A 104 -7.53 13.19 -2.55
N ILE A 105 -6.40 12.55 -2.23
CA ILE A 105 -5.19 12.55 -3.08
C ILE A 105 -4.48 11.21 -2.96
N VAL A 106 -3.97 10.70 -4.09
CA VAL A 106 -3.08 9.56 -4.16
C VAL A 106 -1.73 10.03 -4.65
N GLN A 107 -0.63 9.62 -4.01
CA GLN A 107 0.71 10.09 -4.34
C GLN A 107 1.80 9.05 -4.12
N TRP A 108 2.79 9.06 -5.01
CA TRP A 108 4.05 8.36 -4.83
C TRP A 108 5.02 9.16 -3.96
N PHE A 109 5.52 8.51 -2.91
CA PHE A 109 6.53 9.06 -2.01
C PHE A 109 7.87 8.37 -2.20
N THR A 110 8.88 9.16 -2.59
CA THR A 110 10.30 8.75 -2.58
C THR A 110 11.00 9.10 -1.26
N LYS A 111 10.32 9.86 -0.40
CA LYS A 111 10.68 10.18 0.98
C LYS A 111 9.40 10.18 1.80
N LEU A 112 9.45 9.59 2.99
CA LEU A 112 8.27 9.46 3.84
C LEU A 112 7.71 10.85 4.20
N PRO A 113 6.39 11.06 4.09
CA PRO A 113 5.76 12.28 4.55
C PRO A 113 5.77 12.36 6.08
N ASP A 114 5.45 13.54 6.62
CA ASP A 114 5.18 13.69 8.05
C ASP A 114 3.86 12.96 8.36
N PHE A 115 3.96 11.84 9.07
CA PHE A 115 2.81 11.02 9.39
C PHE A 115 2.07 11.56 10.62
N THR A 116 0.76 11.74 10.48
CA THR A 116 -0.09 12.17 11.59
C THR A 116 -0.58 10.98 12.42
N HIS A 117 -0.71 9.81 11.80
CA HIS A 117 -1.29 8.60 12.42
C HIS A 117 -0.41 7.35 12.33
N TRP A 118 0.61 7.37 11.46
CA TRP A 118 1.55 6.27 11.26
C TRP A 118 2.86 6.57 11.95
N ASP A 119 3.49 5.59 12.60
CA ASP A 119 4.86 5.76 13.05
C ASP A 119 5.81 5.55 11.86
N VAL A 120 6.76 6.47 11.66
CA VAL A 120 7.75 6.37 10.58
C VAL A 120 8.49 5.02 10.65
N GLN A 121 8.71 4.50 11.86
CA GLN A 121 9.36 3.21 12.08
C GLN A 121 8.54 2.06 11.50
N GLU A 122 7.22 2.17 11.41
CA GLU A 122 6.37 1.13 10.84
C GLU A 122 6.62 0.98 9.35
N VAL A 123 6.69 2.11 8.64
CA VAL A 123 6.98 2.09 7.20
C VAL A 123 8.39 1.60 6.92
N VAL A 124 9.35 1.92 7.79
CA VAL A 124 10.74 1.44 7.69
C VAL A 124 10.82 -0.07 7.89
N ASP A 125 10.10 -0.64 8.87
CA ASP A 125 10.10 -2.09 9.11
C ASP A 125 9.45 -2.85 7.94
N LEU A 126 8.30 -2.37 7.45
CA LEU A 126 7.65 -2.93 6.27
C LEU A 126 8.54 -2.84 5.02
N SER A 127 9.29 -1.74 4.87
CA SER A 127 10.28 -1.58 3.80
C SER A 127 11.39 -2.63 3.87
N ALA A 128 11.89 -2.92 5.07
CA ALA A 128 12.92 -3.95 5.28
C ALA A 128 12.37 -5.36 5.01
N TRP A 129 11.13 -5.62 5.41
CA TRP A 129 10.44 -6.87 5.09
C TRP A 129 10.30 -7.07 3.57
N VAL A 130 9.84 -6.05 2.83
CA VAL A 130 9.73 -6.14 1.36
C VAL A 130 11.08 -6.36 0.70
N ASP A 131 12.12 -5.66 1.16
CA ASP A 131 13.48 -5.84 0.65
C ASP A 131 14.02 -7.27 0.86
N SER A 132 13.64 -7.91 1.98
CA SER A 132 14.00 -9.30 2.26
C SER A 132 13.35 -10.30 1.30
N ILE A 133 12.12 -10.01 0.82
CA ILE A 133 11.40 -10.85 -0.14
C ILE A 133 12.10 -10.81 -1.50
N GLU A 134 12.44 -9.61 -1.96
CA GLU A 134 13.11 -9.39 -3.24
C GLU A 134 14.54 -9.94 -3.26
N SER A 135 15.23 -9.86 -2.13
CA SER A 135 16.58 -10.41 -1.98
C SER A 135 16.64 -11.95 -1.92
N GLY A 136 15.49 -12.63 -1.94
CA GLY A 136 15.42 -14.09 -2.10
C GLY A 136 16.05 -14.89 -0.96
N HIS A 137 15.93 -14.43 0.28
CA HIS A 137 16.39 -15.25 1.41
C HIS A 137 15.31 -16.27 1.79
N GLU A 138 15.42 -17.47 1.21
CA GLU A 138 14.89 -18.73 1.74
C GLU A 138 15.60 -19.15 3.04
#